data_AF-W9H2K6-F1
#
_entry.id   AF-W9H2K6-F1
#
_cell.length_a   1.000
_cell.length_b   1.000
_cell.length_c   1.000
_cell.angle_alpha   90.00
_cell.angle_beta   90.00
_cell.angle_gamma   90.00
#
_symmetry.space_group_name_H-M   'P 1'
#
loop_
_entity.id
_entity.type
_entity.pdbx_description
1 polymer ?
#
loop_
_entity_poly.entity_id
_entity_poly.type
_entity_poly.pdbx_seq_one_letter_code
_entity_poly.pdbx_strand_id
1 'polypeptide(L)'
;MIETLGPQTWAASWTCVVIALASSSISITITQTELFAPLRSWANRIHPMIGHLFHCFYCTSHWAVIAGIAIYQPIVISSGYRIADLIVSTFLTITITTYLSGLVFAVFLAAMTKVVKERAVKSILTAD
;
A
#
# COMPACT_ATOMS: atom_id res chain seq x y z
N MET A 1 -13.85 31.05 7.41
CA MET A 1 -13.25 30.59 6.14
C MET A 1 -11.74 30.54 6.38
N ILE A 2 -11.11 29.36 6.27
CA ILE A 2 -9.79 28.97 6.84
C ILE A 2 -9.87 28.55 8.33
N GLU A 3 -10.61 27.47 8.61
CA GLU A 3 -10.46 26.66 9.84
C GLU A 3 -9.75 25.32 9.55
N THR A 4 -9.14 25.19 8.38
CA THR A 4 -8.51 23.95 7.88
C THR A 4 -7.11 23.70 8.43
N LEU A 5 -6.53 24.66 9.17
CA LEU A 5 -5.19 24.59 9.78
C LEU A 5 -5.24 24.45 11.31
N GLY A 6 -6.34 23.91 11.85
CA GLY A 6 -6.38 23.56 13.27
C GLY A 6 -5.40 22.42 13.60
N PRO A 7 -4.88 22.33 14.83
CA PRO A 7 -4.00 21.21 15.25
C PRO A 7 -4.64 19.82 15.06
N GLN A 8 -5.97 19.77 15.02
CA GLN A 8 -6.78 18.56 14.89
C GLN A 8 -6.78 18.02 13.44
N THR A 9 -6.85 18.91 12.44
CA THR A 9 -6.78 18.52 11.02
C THR A 9 -5.37 18.07 10.65
N TRP A 10 -4.34 18.66 11.28
CA TRP A 10 -2.95 18.22 11.14
C TRP A 10 -2.76 16.79 11.66
N ALA A 11 -3.27 16.48 12.85
CA ALA A 11 -3.21 15.13 13.41
C ALA A 11 -3.94 14.10 12.54
N ALA A 12 -5.12 14.44 12.02
CA ALA A 12 -5.87 13.57 11.11
C ALA A 12 -5.12 13.33 9.79
N SER A 13 -4.53 14.38 9.21
CA SER A 13 -3.74 14.29 7.98
C SER A 13 -2.49 13.43 8.17
N TRP A 14 -1.80 13.61 9.30
CA TRP A 14 -0.66 12.78 9.68
C TRP A 14 -1.05 11.31 9.83
N THR A 15 -2.19 11.04 10.47
CA THR A 15 -2.74 9.68 10.60
C THR A 15 -2.99 9.05 9.24
N CYS A 16 -3.55 9.78 8.28
CA CYS A 16 -3.74 9.30 6.91
C CYS A 16 -2.41 8.96 6.23
N VAL A 17 -1.36 9.79 6.40
CA VAL A 17 -0.02 9.52 5.85
C VAL A 17 0.58 8.24 6.45
N VAL A 18 0.48 8.07 7.77
CA VAL A 18 0.98 6.86 8.45
C VAL A 18 0.24 5.62 7.98
N ILE A 19 -1.10 5.68 7.87
CA ILE A 19 -1.91 4.58 7.32
C ILE A 19 -1.49 4.28 5.88
N ALA A 20 -1.23 5.29 5.06
CA ALA A 20 -0.83 5.09 3.68
C ALA A 20 0.53 4.39 3.54
N LEU A 21 1.52 4.81 4.33
CA LEU A 21 2.85 4.19 4.37
C LEU A 21 2.79 2.75 4.85
N ALA A 22 2.04 2.50 5.93
CA ALA A 22 1.85 1.16 6.48
C ALA A 22 1.13 0.26 5.47
N SER A 23 0.05 0.76 4.86
CA SER A 23 -0.75 0.01 3.88
C SER A 23 0.05 -0.34 2.63
N SER A 24 0.85 0.59 2.12
CA SER A 24 1.79 0.36 1.00
C SER A 24 2.78 -0.77 1.35
N SER A 25 3.44 -0.65 2.50
CA SER A 25 4.43 -1.62 2.98
C SER A 25 3.83 -3.02 3.18
N ILE A 26 2.68 -3.11 3.85
CA ILE A 26 1.95 -4.37 4.07
C ILE A 26 1.59 -5.02 2.74
N SER A 27 1.05 -4.25 1.80
CA SER A 27 0.56 -4.77 0.53
C SER A 27 1.70 -5.30 -0.35
N ILE A 28 2.81 -4.59 -0.42
CA ILE A 28 4.00 -5.05 -1.15
C ILE A 28 4.59 -6.28 -0.46
N THR A 29 4.63 -6.29 0.87
CA THR A 29 5.13 -7.45 1.63
C THR A 29 4.29 -8.70 1.34
N ILE A 30 2.97 -8.61 1.43
CA ILE A 30 2.06 -9.73 1.19
C ILE A 30 2.14 -10.21 -0.27
N THR A 31 2.21 -9.28 -1.23
CA THR A 31 2.12 -9.64 -2.65
C THR A 31 3.45 -10.06 -3.27
N GLN A 32 4.59 -9.52 -2.79
CA GLN A 32 5.90 -9.73 -3.41
C GLN A 32 6.82 -10.67 -2.63
N THR A 33 6.66 -10.81 -1.31
CA THR A 33 7.61 -11.64 -0.54
C THR A 33 7.25 -13.12 -0.61
N GLU A 34 8.28 -13.96 -0.62
CA GLU A 34 8.15 -15.42 -0.62
C GLU A 34 7.48 -15.95 0.65
N LEU A 35 7.61 -15.22 1.78
CA LEU A 35 6.97 -15.59 3.05
C LEU A 35 5.46 -15.76 2.92
N PHE A 36 4.82 -14.97 2.04
CA PHE A 36 3.37 -15.00 1.81
C PHE A 36 2.98 -15.80 0.56
N ALA A 37 3.91 -16.51 -0.10
CA ALA A 37 3.58 -17.46 -1.16
C ALA A 37 2.52 -18.52 -0.76
N PRO A 38 2.59 -19.17 0.43
CA PRO A 38 1.55 -20.12 0.83
C PRO A 38 0.18 -19.46 0.96
N LEU A 39 0.10 -18.26 1.55
CA LEU A 39 -1.15 -17.50 1.69
C LEU A 39 -1.77 -17.20 0.31
N ARG A 40 -0.96 -16.71 -0.64
CA ARG A 40 -1.39 -16.42 -2.01
C ARG A 40 -1.89 -17.67 -2.74
N SER A 41 -1.21 -18.79 -2.55
CA SER A 41 -1.61 -20.07 -3.13
C SER A 41 -2.93 -20.60 -2.55
N TRP A 42 -3.14 -20.41 -1.24
CA TRP A 42 -4.38 -20.78 -0.56
C TRP A 42 -5.55 -19.90 -1.00
N ALA A 43 -5.34 -18.58 -1.09
CA ALA A 43 -6.34 -17.63 -1.57
C ALA A 43 -6.85 -17.98 -2.99
N ASN A 44 -5.94 -18.40 -3.89
CA ASN A 44 -6.29 -18.86 -5.24
C ASN A 44 -7.21 -20.10 -5.25
N ARG A 45 -7.16 -20.93 -4.20
CA ARG A 45 -8.00 -22.13 -4.08
C ARG A 45 -9.42 -21.81 -3.58
N ILE A 46 -9.60 -20.71 -2.86
CA ILE A 46 -10.91 -20.32 -2.32
C ILE A 46 -11.77 -19.70 -3.42
N HIS A 47 -11.26 -18.66 -4.08
CA HIS A 47 -11.99 -17.97 -5.14
C HIS A 47 -11.02 -17.16 -6.02
N PRO A 48 -11.20 -17.15 -7.36
CA PRO A 48 -10.32 -16.41 -8.27
C PRO A 48 -10.16 -14.92 -7.92
N MET A 49 -11.23 -14.25 -7.49
CA MET A 49 -11.15 -12.81 -7.13
C MET A 49 -10.37 -12.57 -5.82
N ILE A 50 -10.47 -13.47 -4.84
CA ILE A 50 -9.70 -13.39 -3.60
C ILE A 50 -8.23 -13.65 -3.92
N GLY A 51 -7.95 -14.64 -4.78
CA GLY A 51 -6.63 -14.84 -5.35
C GLY A 51 -6.05 -13.58 -5.98
N HIS A 52 -6.79 -12.94 -6.89
CA HIS A 52 -6.37 -11.70 -7.54
C HIS A 52 -6.04 -10.59 -6.53
N LEU A 53 -6.84 -10.46 -5.47
CA LEU A 53 -6.61 -9.47 -4.42
C LEU A 53 -5.20 -9.61 -3.81
N PHE A 54 -4.80 -10.84 -3.42
CA PHE A 54 -3.52 -11.11 -2.76
C PHE A 54 -2.30 -11.15 -3.71
N HIS A 55 -2.50 -11.10 -5.03
CA HIS A 55 -1.42 -10.94 -6.01
C HIS A 55 -1.26 -9.48 -6.49
N CYS A 56 -2.27 -8.64 -6.26
CA CYS A 56 -2.30 -7.26 -6.68
C CYS A 56 -1.99 -6.33 -5.50
N PHE A 57 -0.79 -5.73 -5.46
CA PHE A 57 -0.40 -4.80 -4.39
C PHE A 57 -1.33 -3.58 -4.30
N TYR A 58 -1.82 -3.09 -5.44
CA TYR A 58 -2.79 -1.99 -5.49
C TYR A 58 -4.12 -2.38 -4.86
N CYS A 59 -4.61 -3.57 -5.20
CA CYS A 59 -5.87 -4.09 -4.70
C CYS A 59 -5.76 -4.35 -3.19
N THR A 60 -4.70 -5.04 -2.74
CA THR A 60 -4.45 -5.30 -1.31
C THR A 60 -4.38 -4.00 -0.51
N SER A 61 -3.77 -2.94 -1.06
CA SER A 61 -3.60 -1.68 -0.34
C SER A 61 -4.91 -0.93 -0.11
N HIS A 62 -5.90 -1.08 -0.98
CA HIS A 62 -7.24 -0.50 -0.75
C HIS A 62 -7.87 -1.08 0.51
N TRP A 63 -7.81 -2.40 0.66
CA TRP A 63 -8.38 -3.08 1.82
C TRP A 63 -7.59 -2.79 3.10
N ALA A 64 -6.26 -2.67 3.01
CA ALA A 64 -5.44 -2.24 4.14
C ALA A 64 -5.78 -0.81 4.59
N VAL A 65 -5.97 0.13 3.64
CA VAL A 65 -6.38 1.50 3.96
C VAL A 65 -7.78 1.53 4.55
N ILE A 66 -8.75 0.83 3.94
CA ILE A 66 -10.13 0.77 4.46
C ILE A 66 -10.14 0.26 5.90
N ALA A 67 -9.36 -0.79 6.21
CA ALA A 67 -9.22 -1.29 7.58
C ALA A 67 -8.61 -0.24 8.51
N GLY A 68 -7.54 0.45 8.08
CA GLY A 68 -6.92 1.52 8.85
C GLY A 68 -7.87 2.67 9.15
N ILE A 69 -8.61 3.16 8.15
CA ILE A 69 -9.60 4.24 8.34
C ILE A 69 -10.76 3.79 9.21
N ALA A 70 -11.21 2.53 9.08
CA ALA A 70 -12.26 1.98 9.94
C ALA A 70 -11.85 1.99 11.42
N ILE A 71 -10.58 1.68 11.73
CA ILE A 71 -10.05 1.63 13.10
C ILE A 71 -9.77 3.03 13.65
N TYR A 72 -8.98 3.84 12.92
CA TYR A 72 -8.47 5.12 13.42
C TYR A 72 -9.40 6.30 13.14
N GLN A 73 -10.36 6.15 12.22
CA GLN A 73 -11.40 7.13 11.91
C GLN A 73 -10.88 8.58 11.74
N PRO A 74 -9.81 8.85 10.96
CA PRO A 74 -9.30 10.20 10.80
C PRO A 74 -10.28 11.06 10.00
N ILE A 75 -10.78 12.14 10.59
CA ILE A 75 -11.66 13.11 9.94
C ILE A 75 -10.80 14.28 9.46
N VAL A 76 -10.51 14.33 8.16
CA VAL A 76 -9.65 15.38 7.57
C VAL A 76 -10.44 16.66 7.29
N ILE A 77 -11.69 16.50 6.85
CA ILE A 77 -12.65 17.59 6.61
C ILE A 77 -13.88 17.27 7.46
N SER A 78 -14.42 18.29 8.13
CA SER A 78 -15.66 18.16 8.91
C SER A 78 -16.79 18.85 8.16
N SER A 79 -17.74 18.08 7.64
CA SER A 79 -18.94 18.59 6.97
C SER A 79 -20.22 18.46 7.81
N GLY A 80 -20.12 17.83 8.99
CA GLY A 80 -21.25 17.45 9.83
C GLY A 80 -21.81 16.05 9.50
N TYR A 81 -21.42 15.46 8.36
CA TYR A 81 -21.79 14.09 7.98
C TYR A 81 -20.61 13.13 8.10
N ARG A 82 -20.48 12.47 9.25
CA ARG A 82 -19.32 11.62 9.59
C ARG A 82 -18.96 10.57 8.54
N ILE A 83 -19.95 9.90 7.95
CA ILE A 83 -19.70 8.86 6.93
C ILE A 83 -19.10 9.47 5.67
N ALA A 84 -19.62 10.61 5.21
CA ALA A 84 -19.08 11.30 4.04
C ALA A 84 -17.64 11.76 4.28
N ASP A 85 -17.35 12.29 5.48
CA ASP A 85 -16.01 12.74 5.86
C ASP A 85 -15.00 11.58 5.88
N LEU A 86 -15.40 10.41 6.38
CA LEU A 86 -14.56 9.20 6.36
C LEU A 86 -14.33 8.66 4.95
N ILE A 87 -15.33 8.75 4.07
CA ILE A 87 -15.17 8.38 2.66
C ILE A 87 -14.11 9.26 2.01
N VAL A 88 -14.17 10.57 2.23
CA VAL A 88 -13.16 11.52 1.74
C VAL A 88 -11.76 11.16 2.27
N SER A 89 -11.63 10.94 3.57
CA SER A 89 -10.36 10.50 4.17
C SER A 89 -9.86 9.18 3.59
N THR A 90 -10.77 8.24 3.31
CA THR A 90 -10.43 6.93 2.72
C THR A 90 -9.84 7.11 1.33
N PHE A 91 -10.52 7.81 0.42
CA PHE A 91 -10.05 7.99 -0.95
C PHE A 91 -8.79 8.86 -1.03
N LEU A 92 -8.67 9.86 -0.15
CA LEU A 92 -7.42 10.63 0.00
C LEU A 92 -6.26 9.70 0.38
N THR A 93 -6.46 8.87 1.41
CA THR A 93 -5.44 7.94 1.91
C THR A 93 -5.09 6.87 0.86
N ILE A 94 -6.08 6.32 0.15
CA ILE A 94 -5.88 5.38 -0.96
C ILE A 94 -5.03 6.01 -2.06
N THR A 95 -5.30 7.27 -2.41
CA THR A 95 -4.55 8.00 -3.44
C THR A 95 -3.08 8.11 -3.04
N ILE A 96 -2.80 8.58 -1.83
CA ILE A 96 -1.42 8.68 -1.29
C ILE A 96 -0.76 7.31 -1.26
N THR A 97 -1.48 6.28 -0.80
CA THR A 97 -0.98 4.89 -0.73
C THR A 97 -0.60 4.36 -2.10
N THR A 98 -1.37 4.69 -3.13
CA THR A 98 -1.12 4.25 -4.52
C THR A 98 0.16 4.86 -5.05
N TYR A 99 0.37 6.17 -4.86
CA TYR A 99 1.62 6.84 -5.23
C TYR A 99 2.83 6.24 -4.51
N LEU A 100 2.71 6.02 -3.19
CA LEU A 100 3.75 5.38 -2.39
C LEU A 100 4.03 3.95 -2.85
N SER A 101 2.99 3.17 -3.15
CA SER A 101 3.14 1.79 -3.63
C SER A 101 3.86 1.76 -4.97
N GLY A 102 3.51 2.67 -5.89
CA GLY A 102 4.20 2.82 -7.17
C GLY A 102 5.67 3.18 -7.00
N LEU A 103 6.00 4.09 -6.07
CA LEU A 103 7.37 4.47 -5.77
C LEU A 103 8.18 3.30 -5.17
N VAL A 104 7.62 2.60 -4.17
CA VAL A 104 8.29 1.44 -3.56
C VAL A 104 8.47 0.33 -4.59
N PHE A 105 7.48 0.07 -5.44
CA PHE A 105 7.58 -0.90 -6.51
C PHE A 105 8.65 -0.54 -7.55
N ALA A 106 8.76 0.74 -7.92
CA ALA A 106 9.82 1.22 -8.81
C ALA A 106 11.22 1.00 -8.22
N VAL A 107 11.40 1.30 -6.92
CA VAL A 107 12.66 1.03 -6.20
C VAL A 107 12.95 -0.47 -6.16
N PHE A 108 11.94 -1.30 -5.92
CA PHE A 108 12.08 -2.76 -5.92
C PHE A 108 12.51 -3.30 -7.30
N LEU A 109 11.89 -2.83 -8.39
CA LEU A 109 12.28 -3.19 -9.75
C LEU A 109 13.73 -2.80 -10.08
N ALA A 110 14.16 -1.60 -9.65
CA ALA A 110 15.54 -1.16 -9.83
C ALA A 110 16.53 -2.06 -9.07
N ALA A 111 16.20 -2.45 -7.84
CA ALA A 111 17.00 -3.37 -7.04
C ALA A 111 17.11 -4.76 -7.70
N MET A 112 15.98 -5.32 -8.17
CA MET A 112 15.96 -6.61 -8.85
C MET A 112 16.76 -6.58 -10.15
N THR A 113 16.65 -5.50 -10.93
CA THR A 113 17.42 -5.31 -12.17
C THR A 113 18.94 -5.32 -11.89
N LYS A 114 19.37 -4.67 -10.81
CA LYS A 114 20.78 -4.70 -10.37
C LYS A 114 21.23 -6.12 -10.05
N VAL A 115 20.46 -6.87 -9.26
CA VAL A 115 20.78 -8.25 -8.88
C VAL A 115 20.89 -9.17 -10.11
N VAL A 116 19.96 -9.03 -11.07
CA VAL A 116 20.00 -9.81 -12.32
C VAL A 116 21.27 -9.49 -13.12
N LYS A 117 21.61 -8.20 -13.26
CA LYS A 117 22.83 -7.77 -13.96
C LYS A 117 24.10 -8.27 -13.29
N GLU A 118 24.18 -8.20 -11.96
CA GLU A 118 25.31 -8.73 -11.19
C GLU A 118 25.49 -10.24 -11.38
N ARG A 119 24.40 -11.01 -11.37
CA ARG A 119 24.43 -12.45 -11.66
C ARG A 119 24.92 -12.75 -13.08
N ALA A 120 24.44 -12.00 -14.07
CA ALA A 120 24.84 -12.17 -15.47
C ALA A 120 26.34 -11.88 -15.68
N VAL A 121 26.86 -10.79 -15.10
CA VAL A 121 28.30 -10.47 -15.16
C VAL A 121 29.12 -11.56 -14.48
N LYS A 122 28.69 -12.01 -13.29
CA LYS A 122 29.38 -13.07 -12.56
C LYS A 122 29.44 -14.38 -13.35
N SER A 123 28.37 -14.78 -14.04
CA SER A 123 28.37 -16.00 -14.85
C SER A 123 29.33 -15.94 -16.04
N ILE A 124 29.55 -14.76 -16.62
CA ILE A 124 30.52 -14.58 -17.72
C ILE A 124 31.96 -14.72 -17.18
N LEU A 125 32.26 -14.09 -16.03
CA LEU A 125 33.60 -14.12 -15.43
C LEU A 125 34.04 -15.50 -14.90
N THR A 126 33.09 -16.39 -14.60
CA THR A 126 33.38 -17.75 -14.12
C THR A 126 33.28 -18.82 -15.23
N ALA A 127 33.02 -18.41 -16.47
CA ALA A 127 32.94 -19.31 -17.62
C ALA A 127 34.29 -19.50 -18.33
N ASP A 128 35.35 -18.81 -17.87
CA ASP A 128 36.75 -18.98 -18.25
C ASP A 128 37.52 -19.82 -17.22
#